data_AF-A0A9X3R100-F1
#
_entry.id   AF-A0A9X3R100-F1
#
_cell.length_a   1.000
_cell.length_b   1.000
_cell.length_c   1.000
_cell.angle_alpha   90.00
_cell.angle_beta   90.00
_cell.angle_gamma   90.00
#
_symmetry.space_group_name_H-M   'P 1'
#
loop_
_entity.id
_entity.type
_entity.pdbx_description
1 polymer ?
#
loop_
_entity_poly.entity_id
_entity_poly.type
_entity_poly.pdbx_seq_one_letter_code
_entity_poly.pdbx_strand_id
1 'polypeptide(L)'
;MVIDQINDPHLGKAVRITDNGAGLEDPRSLFSLGHSGWSETLSRSEDAAGMGFFVLANRGATIVARRKGSSGSWLVQATADAFHGKQPVNVGSGPQDHQGVTIIFPEKGNENVAGAVQHAARFYPIPVEFNGAIMPSSDFLGDAEHIEEWHGIRIGVFSDNPGRYNFDNANFHGVTLGTPLPELRQSWHRSFFAGVDVIDCAHLKLVLPARKEVVRNEMFDALLEEIDRIYFRLIAASGPHSLSFKDYQRGRTLGIALDEAAPALRPFSPVFAESDRNELLPAKPVGPNAHIYEGSGPLEEQNVARAFAAWGDAPPIFEPNHAFAGHLWYDRLSRIVLKSYRMVIGDAGEEIDPVGSFETEGRPDRLEIVLEMGDAKAVDIRHLETDLIVAGPEYGSLHEADIQVTRQSTITPVALRMFLIDALFCPSDDTDDASYDQQLEWFSDEAEDLSVNLLQSAAEADINAIIRAVEREVAWRVPKKGSIVIRIDDRKVSVEGMPCAEDTAPGSDSDLAG
;
A
#
# COMPACT_ATOMS: atom_id res chain seq x y z
N MET A 1 -40.41 -4.40 -0.93
CA MET A 1 -40.58 -3.43 0.18
C MET A 1 -40.84 -2.06 -0.41
N VAL A 2 -41.77 -1.28 0.14
CA VAL A 2 -42.08 0.07 -0.32
C VAL A 2 -41.72 1.08 0.76
N ILE A 3 -40.98 2.13 0.41
CA ILE A 3 -40.59 3.22 1.29
C ILE A 3 -41.04 4.53 0.66
N ASP A 4 -41.78 5.36 1.39
CA ASP A 4 -42.25 6.66 0.90
C ASP A 4 -41.97 7.78 1.89
N GLN A 5 -41.68 8.96 1.37
CA GLN A 5 -41.78 10.22 2.10
C GLN A 5 -43.19 10.78 1.89
N ILE A 6 -43.93 10.94 2.99
CA ILE A 6 -45.33 11.35 2.98
C ILE A 6 -45.55 12.57 3.88
N ASN A 7 -46.66 13.28 3.64
CA ASN A 7 -47.19 14.25 4.60
C ASN A 7 -48.30 13.55 5.40
N ASP A 8 -47.94 13.05 6.57
CA ASP A 8 -48.86 12.40 7.49
C ASP A 8 -49.71 13.43 8.26
N PRO A 9 -51.04 13.25 8.38
CA PRO A 9 -51.91 14.19 9.08
C PRO A 9 -51.58 14.40 10.57
N HIS A 10 -50.90 13.44 11.21
CA HIS A 10 -50.59 13.46 12.64
C HIS A 10 -49.12 13.76 12.92
N LEU A 11 -48.21 13.30 12.05
CA LEU A 11 -46.76 13.42 12.22
C LEU A 11 -46.12 14.52 11.35
N GLY A 12 -46.86 15.11 10.43
CA GLY A 12 -46.31 16.05 9.44
C GLY A 12 -45.47 15.32 8.40
N LYS A 13 -44.29 15.84 8.06
CA LYS A 13 -43.37 15.15 7.14
C LYS A 13 -42.88 13.85 7.77
N ALA A 14 -43.11 12.72 7.13
CA ALA A 14 -42.88 11.40 7.69
C ALA A 14 -42.33 10.42 6.65
N VAL A 15 -41.65 9.38 7.14
CA VAL A 15 -41.24 8.23 6.34
C VAL A 15 -42.19 7.07 6.64
N ARG A 16 -42.70 6.45 5.58
CA ARG A 16 -43.53 5.25 5.62
C ARG A 16 -42.75 4.09 5.03
N ILE A 17 -42.61 3.00 5.77
CA ILE A 17 -42.04 1.73 5.31
C ILE A 17 -43.14 0.68 5.33
N THR A 18 -43.34 -0.04 4.22
CA THR A 18 -44.37 -1.08 4.08
C THR A 18 -43.79 -2.35 3.49
N ASP A 19 -44.09 -3.48 4.12
CA ASP A 19 -43.85 -4.82 3.59
C ASP A 19 -45.18 -5.55 3.31
N ASN A 20 -45.08 -6.70 2.65
CA ASN A 20 -46.19 -7.62 2.37
C ASN A 20 -46.02 -8.97 3.08
N GLY A 21 -45.32 -8.97 4.22
CA GLY A 21 -45.00 -10.16 5.01
C GLY A 21 -46.18 -10.73 5.80
N ALA A 22 -45.88 -11.62 6.74
CA ALA A 22 -46.88 -12.35 7.52
C ALA A 22 -47.63 -11.50 8.58
N GLY A 23 -47.16 -10.28 8.85
CA GLY A 23 -47.68 -9.42 9.90
C GLY A 23 -47.23 -9.84 11.31
N LEU A 24 -48.00 -9.45 12.32
CA LEU A 24 -47.72 -9.67 13.73
C LEU A 24 -48.78 -10.56 14.38
N GLU A 25 -48.33 -11.49 15.23
CA GLU A 25 -49.21 -12.26 16.10
C GLU A 25 -49.65 -11.41 17.30
N ASP A 26 -48.69 -10.78 17.98
CA ASP A 26 -48.92 -9.94 19.15
C ASP A 26 -48.09 -8.64 19.09
N PRO A 27 -48.70 -7.45 19.13
CA PRO A 27 -47.98 -6.15 19.14
C PRO A 27 -46.98 -5.98 20.28
N ARG A 28 -47.15 -6.70 21.41
CA ARG A 28 -46.21 -6.63 22.55
C ARG A 28 -44.79 -7.07 22.18
N SER A 29 -44.65 -7.91 21.16
CA SER A 29 -43.35 -8.34 20.65
C SER A 29 -42.48 -7.19 20.13
N LEU A 30 -43.08 -6.10 19.64
CA LEU A 30 -42.35 -4.91 19.19
C LEU A 30 -41.69 -4.12 20.33
N PHE A 31 -42.24 -4.20 21.54
CA PHE A 31 -41.83 -3.37 22.69
C PHE A 31 -41.16 -4.17 23.80
N SER A 32 -40.98 -5.48 23.59
CA SER A 32 -40.29 -6.35 24.52
C SER A 32 -38.81 -6.44 24.13
N LEU A 33 -37.95 -5.76 24.88
CA LEU A 33 -36.49 -5.75 24.65
C LEU A 33 -35.94 -7.18 24.66
N GLY A 34 -35.19 -7.55 23.62
CA GLY A 34 -34.58 -8.88 23.50
C GLY A 34 -35.56 -10.00 23.13
N HIS A 35 -36.82 -9.69 22.80
CA HIS A 35 -37.79 -10.67 22.30
C HIS A 35 -38.02 -10.48 20.80
N SER A 36 -37.96 -11.57 20.03
CA SER A 36 -38.39 -11.61 18.63
C SER A 36 -39.71 -12.37 18.54
N GLY A 37 -40.69 -11.85 17.79
CA GLY A 37 -41.94 -12.55 17.48
C GLY A 37 -41.77 -13.60 16.36
N TRP A 38 -40.53 -14.01 16.08
CA TRP A 38 -40.18 -14.92 15.00
C TRP A 38 -40.43 -16.37 15.42
N SER A 39 -40.59 -17.27 14.45
CA SER A 39 -40.62 -18.69 14.74
C SER A 39 -39.29 -19.10 15.38
N GLU A 40 -39.28 -20.16 16.19
CA GLU A 40 -38.05 -20.65 16.81
C GLU A 40 -36.98 -20.98 15.76
N THR A 41 -37.38 -21.50 14.59
CA THR A 41 -36.49 -21.75 13.46
C THR A 41 -35.87 -20.47 12.90
N LEU A 42 -36.67 -19.42 12.66
CA LEU A 42 -36.20 -18.16 12.08
C LEU A 42 -35.38 -17.34 13.10
N SER A 43 -35.78 -17.36 14.37
CA SER A 43 -35.02 -16.71 15.43
C SER A 43 -33.65 -17.37 15.64
N ARG A 44 -33.53 -18.67 15.40
CA ARG A 44 -32.24 -19.38 15.42
C ARG A 44 -31.41 -19.12 14.16
N SER A 45 -32.04 -18.89 13.01
CA SER A 45 -31.33 -18.67 11.74
C SER A 45 -30.81 -17.25 11.54
N GLU A 46 -31.41 -16.25 12.16
CA GLU A 46 -31.09 -14.84 11.90
C GLU A 46 -30.47 -14.11 13.11
N ASP A 47 -30.38 -14.80 14.26
CA ASP A 47 -29.81 -14.29 15.52
C ASP A 47 -30.29 -12.87 15.89
N ALA A 48 -31.61 -12.67 15.88
CA ALA A 48 -32.21 -11.35 16.07
C ALA A 48 -32.00 -10.80 17.49
N ALA A 49 -31.29 -9.66 17.60
CA ALA A 49 -31.14 -8.92 18.87
C ALA A 49 -32.45 -8.37 19.44
N GLY A 50 -33.50 -8.18 18.63
CA GLY A 50 -34.73 -7.52 19.04
C GLY A 50 -34.58 -6.02 19.35
N MET A 51 -33.48 -5.38 18.91
CA MET A 51 -33.16 -3.97 19.22
C MET A 51 -33.38 -3.01 18.03
N GLY A 52 -33.46 -3.52 16.80
CA GLY A 52 -33.50 -2.67 15.60
C GLY A 52 -34.68 -1.70 15.57
N PHE A 53 -35.86 -2.13 16.05
CA PHE A 53 -37.06 -1.30 16.10
C PHE A 53 -36.93 -0.12 17.09
N PHE A 54 -36.12 -0.26 18.14
CA PHE A 54 -35.91 0.79 19.15
C PHE A 54 -35.10 1.98 18.62
N VAL A 55 -34.57 1.94 17.39
CA VAL A 55 -34.04 3.13 16.71
C VAL A 55 -35.08 4.25 16.61
N LEU A 56 -36.38 3.90 16.66
CA LEU A 56 -37.50 4.84 16.63
C LEU A 56 -37.90 5.38 18.01
N ALA A 57 -37.26 4.94 19.10
CA ALA A 57 -37.67 5.30 20.47
C ALA A 57 -37.68 6.82 20.73
N ASN A 58 -36.75 7.55 20.13
CA ASN A 58 -36.69 9.01 20.23
C ASN A 58 -37.55 9.77 19.22
N ARG A 59 -38.28 9.07 18.35
CA ARG A 59 -39.15 9.65 17.31
C ARG A 59 -40.62 9.37 17.57
N GLY A 60 -40.92 8.18 18.08
CA GLY A 60 -42.26 7.62 18.00
C GLY A 60 -42.58 7.09 16.59
N ALA A 61 -43.62 6.27 16.50
CA ALA A 61 -44.10 5.67 15.28
C ALA A 61 -45.59 5.30 15.36
N THR A 62 -46.24 5.31 14.21
CA THR A 62 -47.53 4.64 13.97
C THR A 62 -47.25 3.34 13.24
N ILE A 63 -47.71 2.21 13.76
CA ILE A 63 -47.58 0.89 13.13
C ILE A 63 -48.95 0.36 12.79
N VAL A 64 -49.13 -0.09 11.55
CA VAL A 64 -50.26 -0.90 11.14
C VAL A 64 -49.72 -2.27 10.78
N ALA A 65 -50.27 -3.34 11.35
CA ALA A 65 -49.74 -4.69 11.14
C ALA A 65 -50.87 -5.70 10.97
N ARG A 66 -50.80 -6.53 9.93
CA ARG A 66 -51.74 -7.64 9.74
C ARG A 66 -51.72 -8.57 10.95
N ARG A 67 -52.89 -8.98 11.44
CA ARG A 67 -53.03 -10.02 12.46
C ARG A 67 -52.81 -11.38 11.84
N LYS A 68 -51.79 -12.10 12.29
CA LYS A 68 -51.48 -13.45 11.79
C LYS A 68 -52.70 -14.37 11.92
N GLY A 69 -53.09 -15.04 10.83
CA GLY A 69 -54.27 -15.93 10.81
C GLY A 69 -55.64 -15.24 10.77
N SER A 70 -55.73 -13.92 10.57
CA SER A 70 -57.01 -13.23 10.39
C SER A 70 -56.98 -12.19 9.25
N SER A 71 -58.15 -11.65 8.87
CA SER A 71 -58.30 -10.51 7.95
C SER A 71 -58.21 -9.15 8.64
N GLY A 72 -58.10 -9.11 9.98
CA GLY A 72 -57.95 -7.89 10.75
C GLY A 72 -56.51 -7.39 10.83
N SER A 73 -56.32 -6.17 11.33
CA SER A 73 -55.00 -5.61 11.61
C SER A 73 -54.95 -4.93 12.98
N TRP A 74 -53.75 -4.75 13.49
CA TRP A 74 -53.44 -3.91 14.63
C TRP A 74 -53.13 -2.50 14.15
N LEU A 75 -53.63 -1.50 14.88
CA LEU A 75 -53.14 -0.13 14.82
C LEU A 75 -52.44 0.17 16.14
N VAL A 76 -51.15 0.50 16.08
CA VAL A 76 -50.31 0.79 17.24
C VAL A 76 -49.82 2.21 17.14
N GLN A 77 -50.07 3.01 18.16
CA GLN A 77 -49.55 4.37 18.28
C GLN A 77 -48.58 4.42 19.44
N ALA A 78 -47.29 4.55 19.12
CA ALA A 78 -46.22 4.61 20.09
C ALA A 78 -45.50 5.95 19.97
N THR A 79 -45.80 6.88 20.87
CA THR A 79 -45.05 8.14 20.98
C THR A 79 -43.65 7.89 21.54
N ALA A 80 -42.74 8.86 21.44
CA ALA A 80 -41.42 8.74 22.06
C ALA A 80 -41.49 8.47 23.57
N ASP A 81 -42.43 9.11 24.28
CA ASP A 81 -42.65 8.84 25.71
C ASP A 81 -43.24 7.44 25.97
N ALA A 82 -44.02 6.88 25.04
CA ALA A 82 -44.52 5.51 25.14
C ALA A 82 -43.39 4.48 24.99
N PHE A 83 -42.46 4.71 24.05
CA PHE A 83 -41.25 3.89 23.92
C PHE A 83 -40.37 3.91 25.18
N HIS A 84 -40.31 5.04 25.89
CA HIS A 84 -39.59 5.18 27.16
C HIS A 84 -40.39 4.71 28.39
N GLY A 85 -41.59 4.14 28.20
CA GLY A 85 -42.42 3.63 29.29
C GLY A 85 -43.05 4.72 30.18
N LYS A 86 -42.99 5.99 29.78
CA LYS A 86 -43.61 7.10 30.53
C LYS A 86 -45.13 7.17 30.34
N GLN A 87 -45.64 6.58 29.25
CA GLN A 87 -47.07 6.42 29.00
C GLN A 87 -47.36 5.07 28.33
N PRO A 88 -48.58 4.53 28.43
CA PRO A 88 -48.95 3.28 27.76
C PRO A 88 -48.86 3.40 26.23
N VAL A 89 -48.53 2.28 25.57
CA VAL A 89 -48.67 2.15 24.11
C VAL A 89 -50.14 1.90 23.77
N ASN A 90 -50.70 2.71 22.88
CA ASN A 90 -52.08 2.57 22.45
C ASN A 90 -52.19 1.54 21.33
N VAL A 91 -52.99 0.49 21.55
CA VAL A 91 -53.24 -0.58 20.57
C VAL A 91 -54.73 -0.67 20.29
N GLY A 92 -55.10 -0.56 19.01
CA GLY A 92 -56.47 -0.65 18.52
C GLY A 92 -56.62 -1.57 17.31
N SER A 93 -57.83 -1.58 16.75
CA SER A 93 -58.11 -2.26 15.47
C SER A 93 -57.72 -1.34 14.32
N GLY A 94 -56.88 -1.84 13.41
CA GLY A 94 -56.51 -1.14 12.19
C GLY A 94 -57.47 -1.41 11.03
N PRO A 95 -57.12 -0.95 9.83
CA PRO A 95 -57.88 -1.20 8.59
C PRO A 95 -58.08 -2.69 8.31
N GLN A 96 -59.24 -3.06 7.76
CA GLN A 96 -59.46 -4.42 7.25
C GLN A 96 -58.55 -4.71 6.04
N ASP A 97 -58.18 -5.98 5.88
CA ASP A 97 -57.42 -6.50 4.74
C ASP A 97 -56.04 -5.86 4.50
N HIS A 98 -55.50 -5.16 5.50
CA HIS A 98 -54.12 -4.67 5.47
C HIS A 98 -53.12 -5.85 5.35
N GLN A 99 -52.15 -5.70 4.46
CA GLN A 99 -51.11 -6.70 4.19
C GLN A 99 -49.81 -6.31 4.89
N GLY A 100 -49.09 -7.31 5.42
CA GLY A 100 -47.78 -7.12 6.03
C GLY A 100 -47.78 -6.15 7.22
N VAL A 101 -46.72 -5.36 7.30
CA VAL A 101 -46.54 -4.29 8.29
C VAL A 101 -46.23 -2.97 7.59
N THR A 102 -46.91 -1.92 8.03
CA THR A 102 -46.60 -0.53 7.71
C THR A 102 -46.11 0.20 8.96
N ILE A 103 -44.94 0.83 8.90
CA ILE A 103 -44.37 1.67 9.95
C ILE A 103 -44.26 3.09 9.42
N ILE A 104 -44.81 4.06 10.15
CA ILE A 104 -44.77 5.48 9.82
C ILE A 104 -44.11 6.23 10.98
N PHE A 105 -43.06 7.01 10.71
CA PHE A 105 -42.35 7.78 11.73
C PHE A 105 -41.95 9.16 11.19
N PRO A 106 -41.82 10.19 12.06
CA PRO A 106 -41.50 11.53 11.62
C PRO A 106 -40.09 11.63 11.02
N GLU A 107 -39.99 12.36 9.91
CA GLU A 107 -38.73 12.72 9.27
C GLU A 107 -38.13 13.96 9.96
N LYS A 108 -36.81 13.97 10.19
CA LYS A 108 -36.13 15.17 10.71
C LYS A 108 -35.55 15.98 9.56
N GLY A 109 -35.56 17.31 9.69
CA GLY A 109 -35.23 18.23 8.59
C GLY A 109 -33.80 18.14 8.03
N ASN A 110 -32.88 17.47 8.71
CA ASN A 110 -31.49 17.27 8.28
C ASN A 110 -31.21 15.86 7.70
N GLU A 111 -32.24 15.06 7.46
CA GLU A 111 -32.07 13.66 7.05
C GLU A 111 -32.03 13.49 5.53
N ASN A 112 -31.00 12.81 5.04
CA ASN A 112 -30.96 12.34 3.66
C ASN A 112 -31.61 10.96 3.55
N VAL A 113 -32.94 10.92 3.60
CA VAL A 113 -33.71 9.66 3.49
C VAL A 113 -33.42 8.93 2.18
N ALA A 114 -33.39 9.66 1.07
CA ALA A 114 -33.11 9.09 -0.25
C ALA A 114 -31.75 8.40 -0.29
N GLY A 115 -30.69 9.05 0.21
CA GLY A 115 -29.35 8.47 0.28
C GLY A 115 -29.28 7.25 1.20
N ALA A 116 -29.97 7.28 2.35
CA ALA A 116 -30.03 6.14 3.26
C ALA A 116 -30.74 4.93 2.64
N VAL A 117 -31.86 5.15 1.94
CA VAL A 117 -32.60 4.10 1.23
C VAL A 117 -31.78 3.54 0.07
N GLN A 118 -31.13 4.39 -0.72
CA GLN A 118 -30.26 3.96 -1.81
C GLN A 118 -29.11 3.09 -1.31
N HIS A 119 -28.48 3.48 -0.20
CA HIS A 119 -27.40 2.70 0.41
C HIS A 119 -27.89 1.34 0.91
N ALA A 120 -28.99 1.32 1.68
CA ALA A 120 -29.53 0.09 2.25
C ALA A 120 -30.11 -0.87 1.20
N ALA A 121 -30.71 -0.35 0.12
CA ALA A 121 -31.34 -1.15 -0.93
C ALA A 121 -30.33 -1.84 -1.86
N ARG A 122 -29.10 -1.31 -1.96
CA ARG A 122 -28.12 -1.72 -2.97
C ARG A 122 -27.87 -3.23 -2.98
N PHE A 123 -27.67 -3.82 -1.81
CA PHE A 123 -27.39 -5.27 -1.64
C PHE A 123 -28.48 -5.98 -0.84
N TYR A 124 -29.66 -5.37 -0.72
CA TYR A 124 -30.79 -5.96 -0.02
C TYR A 124 -31.42 -7.09 -0.86
N PRO A 125 -31.75 -8.24 -0.26
CA PRO A 125 -32.20 -9.42 -1.01
C PRO A 125 -33.59 -9.29 -1.62
N ILE A 126 -34.35 -8.23 -1.31
CA ILE A 126 -35.72 -8.01 -1.78
C ILE A 126 -35.79 -6.67 -2.53
N PRO A 127 -36.52 -6.57 -3.65
CA PRO A 127 -36.72 -5.29 -4.34
C PRO A 127 -37.26 -4.20 -3.41
N VAL A 128 -36.64 -3.03 -3.46
CA VAL A 128 -37.03 -1.83 -2.71
C VAL A 128 -37.56 -0.79 -3.69
N GLU A 129 -38.75 -0.28 -3.43
CA GLU A 129 -39.32 0.87 -4.11
C GLU A 129 -39.26 2.08 -3.18
N PHE A 130 -38.77 3.21 -3.69
CA PHE A 130 -38.73 4.48 -2.97
C PHE A 130 -39.51 5.56 -3.72
N ASN A 131 -40.54 6.12 -3.11
CA ASN A 131 -41.39 7.17 -3.71
C ASN A 131 -41.91 6.81 -5.12
N GLY A 132 -42.33 5.56 -5.34
CA GLY A 132 -42.81 5.08 -6.64
C GLY A 132 -41.72 4.66 -7.64
N ALA A 133 -40.44 4.81 -7.31
CA ALA A 133 -39.32 4.42 -8.16
C ALA A 133 -38.61 3.18 -7.62
N ILE A 134 -38.33 2.19 -8.48
CA ILE A 134 -37.54 1.02 -8.10
C ILE A 134 -36.10 1.46 -7.82
N MET A 135 -35.58 1.12 -6.64
CA MET A 135 -34.20 1.42 -6.27
C MET A 135 -33.22 0.49 -7.00
N PRO A 136 -32.07 1.00 -7.46
CA PRO A 136 -31.02 0.17 -8.01
C PRO A 136 -30.56 -0.87 -6.99
N SER A 137 -30.47 -2.12 -7.43
CA SER A 137 -29.88 -3.22 -6.68
C SER A 137 -28.69 -3.77 -7.47
N SER A 138 -27.74 -4.37 -6.77
CA SER A 138 -26.51 -4.95 -7.33
C SER A 138 -26.23 -6.28 -6.63
N ASP A 139 -25.62 -7.22 -7.36
CA ASP A 139 -25.03 -8.40 -6.72
C ASP A 139 -23.77 -7.97 -5.96
N PHE A 140 -23.69 -8.29 -4.67
CA PHE A 140 -22.55 -7.94 -3.82
C PHE A 140 -21.24 -8.55 -4.33
N LEU A 141 -21.31 -9.73 -4.94
CA LEU A 141 -20.15 -10.45 -5.47
C LEU A 141 -20.08 -10.38 -7.01
N GLY A 142 -20.82 -9.48 -7.65
CA GLY A 142 -20.99 -9.47 -9.11
C GLY A 142 -19.69 -9.33 -9.92
N ASP A 143 -18.67 -8.71 -9.33
CA ASP A 143 -17.35 -8.50 -9.94
C ASP A 143 -16.30 -9.57 -9.54
N ALA A 144 -16.70 -10.60 -8.78
CA ALA A 144 -15.79 -11.66 -8.36
C ALA A 144 -15.40 -12.55 -9.56
N GLU A 145 -14.12 -12.92 -9.64
CA GLU A 145 -13.62 -13.83 -10.67
C GLU A 145 -14.11 -15.27 -10.45
N HIS A 146 -14.39 -15.61 -9.18
CA HIS A 146 -14.88 -16.91 -8.77
C HIS A 146 -15.88 -16.75 -7.63
N ILE A 147 -16.97 -17.53 -7.64
CA ILE A 147 -17.97 -17.56 -6.56
C ILE A 147 -18.30 -19.02 -6.25
N GLU A 148 -18.23 -19.38 -4.96
CA GLU A 148 -18.65 -20.69 -4.45
C GLU A 148 -19.67 -20.52 -3.31
N GLU A 149 -20.68 -21.39 -3.26
CA GLU A 149 -21.64 -21.44 -2.16
C GLU A 149 -21.20 -22.45 -1.09
N TRP A 150 -21.16 -22.01 0.16
CA TRP A 150 -20.71 -22.80 1.30
C TRP A 150 -21.54 -22.46 2.55
N HIS A 151 -22.26 -23.45 3.09
CA HIS A 151 -23.11 -23.31 4.29
C HIS A 151 -24.04 -22.08 4.30
N GLY A 152 -24.66 -21.77 3.16
CA GLY A 152 -25.58 -20.62 3.03
C GLY A 152 -24.86 -19.27 2.91
N ILE A 153 -23.56 -19.27 2.62
CA ILE A 153 -22.73 -18.10 2.34
C ILE A 153 -22.21 -18.23 0.91
N ARG A 154 -22.31 -17.18 0.10
CA ARG A 154 -21.58 -17.09 -1.16
C ARG A 154 -20.21 -16.47 -0.86
N ILE A 155 -19.14 -17.11 -1.32
CA ILE A 155 -17.76 -16.66 -1.14
C ILE A 155 -17.24 -16.26 -2.52
N GLY A 156 -16.98 -14.97 -2.71
CA GLY A 156 -16.40 -14.41 -3.93
C GLY A 156 -14.89 -14.20 -3.79
N VAL A 157 -14.13 -14.52 -4.84
CA VAL A 157 -12.68 -14.28 -4.91
C VAL A 157 -12.36 -13.23 -5.97
N PHE A 158 -11.49 -12.29 -5.62
CA PHE A 158 -11.07 -11.16 -6.44
C PHE A 158 -9.55 -11.16 -6.63
N SER A 159 -9.07 -10.80 -7.81
CA SER A 159 -7.63 -10.68 -8.12
C SER A 159 -7.00 -9.35 -7.71
N ASP A 160 -7.84 -8.32 -7.62
CA ASP A 160 -7.49 -6.98 -7.15
C ASP A 160 -8.14 -6.77 -5.80
N ASN A 161 -7.50 -6.01 -4.91
CA ASN A 161 -8.10 -5.72 -3.61
C ASN A 161 -9.34 -4.84 -3.81
N PRO A 162 -10.57 -5.36 -3.64
CA PRO A 162 -11.78 -4.55 -3.78
C PRO A 162 -11.83 -3.43 -2.72
N GLY A 163 -11.06 -3.61 -1.64
CA GLY A 163 -10.99 -2.74 -0.46
C GLY A 163 -10.04 -1.55 -0.55
N ARG A 164 -9.41 -1.24 -1.71
CA ARG A 164 -8.56 -0.03 -1.82
C ARG A 164 -9.32 1.28 -1.56
N TYR A 165 -10.66 1.27 -1.68
CA TYR A 165 -11.51 2.46 -1.49
C TYR A 165 -12.74 2.26 -0.60
N ASN A 166 -13.23 1.03 -0.36
CA ASN A 166 -14.36 0.75 0.54
C ASN A 166 -14.10 -0.51 1.34
N PHE A 167 -14.11 -0.40 2.67
CA PHE A 167 -13.69 -1.46 3.60
C PHE A 167 -14.71 -2.62 3.71
N ASP A 168 -15.81 -2.59 2.96
CA ASP A 168 -16.93 -3.52 3.11
C ASP A 168 -16.75 -4.76 2.23
N ASN A 169 -16.33 -5.87 2.84
CA ASN A 169 -16.12 -7.17 2.18
C ASN A 169 -17.09 -8.26 2.68
N ALA A 170 -18.04 -7.91 3.54
CA ALA A 170 -19.10 -8.81 3.99
C ALA A 170 -20.48 -8.14 3.85
N ASN A 171 -21.45 -8.86 3.29
CA ASN A 171 -22.85 -8.46 3.21
C ASN A 171 -23.74 -9.39 4.04
N PHE A 172 -24.50 -8.80 4.97
CA PHE A 172 -25.54 -9.47 5.76
C PHE A 172 -26.89 -8.87 5.37
N HIS A 173 -27.50 -9.40 4.30
CA HIS A 173 -28.82 -8.98 3.84
C HIS A 173 -28.96 -7.46 3.66
N GLY A 174 -27.96 -6.79 3.06
CA GLY A 174 -27.91 -5.34 2.86
C GLY A 174 -27.20 -4.55 3.96
N VAL A 175 -26.81 -5.19 5.08
CA VAL A 175 -25.88 -4.62 6.05
C VAL A 175 -24.47 -4.99 5.64
N THR A 176 -23.74 -4.04 5.06
CA THR A 176 -22.35 -4.22 4.66
C THR A 176 -21.39 -3.78 5.76
N LEU A 177 -20.31 -4.54 5.95
CA LEU A 177 -19.24 -4.20 6.88
C LEU A 177 -17.90 -4.79 6.45
N GLY A 178 -16.83 -4.22 6.98
CA GLY A 178 -15.50 -4.78 6.86
C GLY A 178 -15.21 -5.85 7.89
N THR A 179 -14.69 -6.96 7.40
CA THR A 179 -14.37 -8.17 8.17
C THR A 179 -12.93 -8.59 7.84
N PRO A 180 -12.14 -9.06 8.82
CA PRO A 180 -10.77 -9.53 8.57
C PRO A 180 -10.78 -10.90 7.89
N LEU A 181 -11.12 -10.94 6.61
CA LEU A 181 -11.05 -12.12 5.77
C LEU A 181 -9.58 -12.38 5.34
N PRO A 182 -9.19 -13.63 5.04
CA PRO A 182 -7.83 -13.95 4.64
C PRO A 182 -7.51 -13.32 3.27
N GLU A 183 -6.27 -12.90 3.09
CA GLU A 183 -5.72 -12.51 1.79
C GLU A 183 -4.60 -13.48 1.44
N LEU A 184 -4.53 -13.92 0.18
CA LEU A 184 -3.43 -14.74 -0.31
C LEU A 184 -2.58 -13.95 -1.28
N ARG A 185 -1.41 -13.49 -0.83
CA ARG A 185 -0.50 -12.69 -1.64
C ARG A 185 0.57 -13.54 -2.29
N GLN A 186 0.88 -13.20 -3.54
CA GLN A 186 1.95 -13.82 -4.31
C GLN A 186 3.00 -12.78 -4.67
N SER A 187 4.27 -13.15 -4.74
CA SER A 187 5.35 -12.20 -5.05
C SER A 187 5.23 -11.60 -6.46
N TRP A 188 4.98 -12.45 -7.48
CA TRP A 188 4.99 -12.07 -8.90
C TRP A 188 3.68 -12.37 -9.62
N HIS A 189 2.87 -13.28 -9.07
CA HIS A 189 1.59 -13.69 -9.62
C HIS A 189 0.45 -12.92 -8.95
N ARG A 190 -0.78 -13.13 -9.43
CA ARG A 190 -1.97 -12.44 -8.91
C ARG A 190 -2.22 -12.81 -7.45
N SER A 191 -2.58 -11.81 -6.65
CA SER A 191 -3.02 -12.04 -5.26
C SER A 191 -4.53 -12.27 -5.23
N PHE A 192 -5.03 -12.91 -4.19
CA PHE A 192 -6.45 -13.18 -4.01
C PHE A 192 -7.01 -12.55 -2.73
N PHE A 193 -8.21 -12.00 -2.88
CA PHE A 193 -8.98 -11.33 -1.83
C PHE A 193 -10.39 -11.91 -1.82
N ALA A 194 -11.05 -11.93 -0.66
CA ALA A 194 -12.37 -12.51 -0.49
C ALA A 194 -13.42 -11.45 -0.19
N GLY A 195 -14.62 -11.69 -0.69
CA GLY A 195 -15.85 -11.07 -0.25
C GLY A 195 -16.88 -12.15 0.11
N VAL A 196 -17.74 -11.89 1.08
CA VAL A 196 -18.77 -12.84 1.51
C VAL A 196 -20.16 -12.23 1.48
N ASP A 197 -21.13 -12.98 0.97
CA ASP A 197 -22.53 -12.60 0.89
C ASP A 197 -23.38 -13.66 1.60
N VAL A 198 -23.98 -13.29 2.73
CA VAL A 198 -24.74 -14.21 3.58
C VAL A 198 -26.16 -14.35 3.05
N ILE A 199 -26.53 -15.57 2.66
CA ILE A 199 -27.84 -15.91 2.10
C ILE A 199 -28.75 -16.53 3.16
N ASP A 200 -28.25 -17.53 3.91
CA ASP A 200 -28.98 -18.22 4.97
C ASP A 200 -27.98 -18.95 5.90
N CYS A 201 -27.33 -18.21 6.79
CA CYS A 201 -26.32 -18.77 7.69
C CYS A 201 -26.56 -18.40 9.17
N ALA A 202 -27.24 -19.30 9.88
CA ALA A 202 -27.55 -19.21 11.31
C ALA A 202 -26.36 -19.04 12.24
N HIS A 203 -25.22 -19.59 11.84
CA HIS A 203 -24.07 -19.76 12.72
C HIS A 203 -23.05 -18.62 12.56
N LEU A 204 -23.13 -17.83 11.50
CA LEU A 204 -22.32 -16.62 11.33
C LEU A 204 -23.07 -15.41 11.88
N LYS A 205 -22.53 -14.80 12.93
CA LYS A 205 -23.26 -13.83 13.75
C LYS A 205 -22.61 -12.46 13.72
N LEU A 206 -23.42 -11.42 13.88
CA LEU A 206 -22.94 -10.06 14.13
C LEU A 206 -22.95 -9.73 15.61
N VAL A 207 -21.98 -8.95 16.09
CA VAL A 207 -21.91 -8.48 17.47
C VAL A 207 -23.14 -7.62 17.76
N LEU A 208 -23.92 -8.06 18.75
CA LEU A 208 -25.12 -7.37 19.18
C LEU A 208 -24.80 -6.31 20.26
N PRO A 209 -25.57 -5.22 20.37
CA PRO A 209 -26.75 -4.90 19.55
C PRO A 209 -26.42 -4.11 18.27
N ALA A 210 -25.19 -3.59 18.15
CA ALA A 210 -24.83 -2.58 17.15
C ALA A 210 -24.58 -3.13 15.73
N ARG A 211 -24.32 -4.44 15.58
CA ARG A 211 -24.09 -5.13 14.29
C ARG A 211 -22.97 -4.53 13.44
N LYS A 212 -21.90 -4.08 14.09
CA LYS A 212 -20.76 -3.44 13.42
C LYS A 212 -19.62 -4.39 13.07
N GLU A 213 -19.61 -5.59 13.66
CA GLU A 213 -18.52 -6.55 13.56
C GLU A 213 -19.09 -7.97 13.55
N VAL A 214 -18.36 -8.90 12.94
CA VAL A 214 -18.67 -10.34 12.97
C VAL A 214 -18.16 -10.95 14.28
N VAL A 215 -18.96 -11.81 14.90
CA VAL A 215 -18.56 -12.58 16.08
C VAL A 215 -17.52 -13.63 15.68
N ARG A 216 -16.36 -13.64 16.34
CA ARG A 216 -15.38 -14.71 16.19
C ARG A 216 -15.87 -15.97 16.90
N ASN A 217 -16.33 -16.93 16.12
CA ASN A 217 -16.81 -18.23 16.58
C ASN A 217 -16.32 -19.33 15.65
N GLU A 218 -16.65 -20.58 15.97
CA GLU A 218 -16.24 -21.75 15.17
C GLU A 218 -16.70 -21.66 13.70
N MET A 219 -17.87 -21.06 13.42
CA MET A 219 -18.35 -20.87 12.05
C MET A 219 -17.51 -19.85 11.28
N PHE A 220 -17.11 -18.76 11.94
CA PHE A 220 -16.22 -17.77 11.35
C PHE A 220 -14.83 -18.37 11.11
N ASP A 221 -14.28 -19.11 12.06
CA ASP A 221 -12.98 -19.79 11.86
C ASP A 221 -13.04 -20.81 10.71
N ALA A 222 -14.14 -21.56 10.59
CA ALA A 222 -14.38 -22.47 9.47
C ALA A 222 -14.53 -21.72 8.13
N LEU A 223 -15.15 -20.54 8.12
CA LEU A 223 -15.25 -19.68 6.94
C LEU A 223 -13.86 -19.22 6.48
N LEU A 224 -13.00 -18.79 7.41
CA LEU A 224 -11.62 -18.39 7.07
C LEU A 224 -10.84 -19.57 6.48
N GLU A 225 -10.99 -20.77 7.04
CA GLU A 225 -10.34 -21.97 6.51
C GLU A 225 -10.87 -22.35 5.12
N GLU A 226 -12.18 -22.24 4.86
CA GLU A 226 -12.73 -22.51 3.53
C GLU A 226 -12.27 -21.49 2.49
N ILE A 227 -12.20 -20.20 2.86
CA ILE A 227 -11.66 -19.17 1.97
C ILE A 227 -10.21 -19.52 1.55
N ASP A 228 -9.37 -19.91 2.51
CA ASP A 228 -8.01 -20.38 2.21
C ASP A 228 -8.01 -21.60 1.27
N ARG A 229 -8.89 -22.59 1.53
CA ARG A 229 -9.04 -23.78 0.67
C ARG A 229 -9.39 -23.38 -0.76
N ILE A 230 -10.33 -22.45 -0.95
CA ILE A 230 -10.72 -21.93 -2.27
C ILE A 230 -9.52 -21.28 -2.94
N TYR A 231 -8.79 -20.40 -2.26
CA TYR A 231 -7.61 -19.75 -2.83
C TYR A 231 -6.56 -20.76 -3.32
N PHE A 232 -6.20 -21.74 -2.48
CA PHE A 232 -5.21 -22.74 -2.84
C PHE A 232 -5.71 -23.65 -3.98
N ARG A 233 -7.01 -23.98 -4.04
CA ARG A 233 -7.61 -24.70 -5.18
C ARG A 233 -7.47 -23.91 -6.48
N LEU A 234 -7.74 -22.59 -6.44
CA LEU A 234 -7.61 -21.72 -7.60
C LEU A 234 -6.15 -21.59 -8.07
N ILE A 235 -5.20 -21.49 -7.13
CA ILE A 235 -3.76 -21.50 -7.47
C ILE A 235 -3.35 -22.82 -8.11
N ALA A 236 -3.72 -23.96 -7.50
CA ALA A 236 -3.40 -25.28 -8.04
C ALA A 236 -3.93 -25.47 -9.47
N ALA A 237 -5.12 -24.94 -9.76
CA ALA A 237 -5.73 -24.99 -11.09
C ALA A 237 -5.07 -24.01 -12.11
N SER A 238 -4.47 -22.91 -11.63
CA SER A 238 -3.87 -21.87 -12.47
C SER A 238 -2.45 -22.20 -12.94
N GLY A 239 -1.79 -23.19 -12.32
CA GLY A 239 -0.45 -23.64 -12.68
C GLY A 239 0.66 -22.93 -11.89
N PRO A 240 1.73 -22.43 -12.54
CA PRO A 240 2.84 -21.78 -11.85
C PRO A 240 2.40 -20.64 -10.92
N HIS A 241 3.03 -20.58 -9.75
CA HIS A 241 2.68 -19.62 -8.69
C HIS A 241 3.93 -19.12 -7.98
N SER A 242 3.80 -18.06 -7.17
CA SER A 242 4.91 -17.48 -6.39
C SER A 242 4.48 -17.27 -4.95
N LEU A 243 4.02 -18.36 -4.34
CA LEU A 243 3.61 -18.38 -2.93
C LEU A 243 4.85 -18.38 -2.03
N SER A 244 4.73 -17.71 -0.88
CA SER A 244 5.68 -17.91 0.20
C SER A 244 5.72 -19.39 0.60
N PHE A 245 6.84 -19.85 1.15
CA PHE A 245 6.96 -21.21 1.64
C PHE A 245 5.94 -21.50 2.76
N LYS A 246 5.66 -20.50 3.61
CA LYS A 246 4.64 -20.58 4.65
C LYS A 246 3.25 -20.86 4.06
N ASP A 247 2.86 -20.15 3.01
CA ASP A 247 1.54 -20.33 2.39
C ASP A 247 1.48 -21.63 1.59
N TYR A 248 2.57 -22.01 0.93
CA TYR A 248 2.71 -23.33 0.30
C TYR A 248 2.48 -24.46 1.32
N GLN A 249 3.11 -24.39 2.50
CA GLN A 249 2.89 -25.36 3.57
C GLN A 249 1.45 -25.34 4.12
N ARG A 250 0.85 -24.15 4.23
CA ARG A 250 -0.55 -24.00 4.67
C ARG A 250 -1.51 -24.70 3.69
N GLY A 251 -1.37 -24.45 2.38
CA GLY A 251 -2.18 -25.13 1.36
C GLY A 251 -2.06 -26.65 1.41
N ARG A 252 -0.85 -27.17 1.64
CA ARG A 252 -0.63 -28.61 1.82
C ARG A 252 -1.25 -29.17 3.09
N THR A 253 -1.23 -28.42 4.19
CA THR A 253 -1.88 -28.80 5.45
C THR A 253 -3.41 -28.88 5.29
N LEU A 254 -3.97 -28.04 4.41
CA LEU A 254 -5.38 -28.09 4.03
C LEU A 254 -5.71 -29.23 3.04
N GLY A 255 -4.73 -30.05 2.66
CA GLY A 255 -4.92 -31.19 1.76
C GLY A 255 -4.96 -30.82 0.27
N ILE A 256 -4.54 -29.60 -0.09
CA ILE A 256 -4.44 -29.18 -1.48
C ILE A 256 -3.08 -29.61 -2.03
N ALA A 257 -3.10 -30.32 -3.17
CA ALA A 257 -1.89 -30.67 -3.90
C ALA A 257 -1.38 -29.43 -4.63
N LEU A 258 -0.33 -28.81 -4.09
CA LEU A 258 0.39 -27.69 -4.69
C LEU A 258 1.79 -28.15 -5.08
N ASP A 259 2.25 -27.71 -6.25
CA ASP A 259 3.67 -27.77 -6.61
C ASP A 259 4.45 -26.73 -5.80
N GLU A 260 5.79 -26.80 -5.82
CA GLU A 260 6.59 -25.71 -5.27
C GLU A 260 6.42 -24.44 -6.11
N ALA A 261 6.68 -23.28 -5.51
CA ALA A 261 6.66 -22.01 -6.22
C ALA A 261 7.58 -22.06 -7.44
N ALA A 262 7.19 -21.39 -8.52
CA ALA A 262 7.97 -21.31 -9.75
C ALA A 262 9.38 -20.77 -9.44
N PRO A 263 10.45 -21.39 -9.97
CA PRO A 263 11.83 -20.97 -9.72
C PRO A 263 12.12 -19.68 -10.47
N ALA A 264 11.72 -18.55 -9.88
CA ALA A 264 11.86 -17.22 -10.44
C ALA A 264 12.16 -16.20 -9.35
N LEU A 265 13.18 -15.37 -9.59
CA LEU A 265 13.64 -14.31 -8.68
C LEU A 265 13.92 -13.04 -9.47
N ARG A 266 13.96 -11.90 -8.78
CA ARG A 266 14.38 -10.64 -9.40
C ARG A 266 15.89 -10.67 -9.64
N PRO A 267 16.36 -10.30 -10.85
CA PRO A 267 17.79 -10.11 -11.08
C PRO A 267 18.34 -9.10 -10.09
N PHE A 268 19.57 -9.30 -9.63
CA PHE A 268 20.23 -8.34 -8.76
C PHE A 268 20.33 -6.97 -9.44
N SER A 269 19.84 -5.94 -8.74
CA SER A 269 20.07 -4.54 -9.04
C SER A 269 20.47 -3.88 -7.73
N PRO A 270 21.59 -3.12 -7.69
CA PRO A 270 21.98 -2.46 -6.46
C PRO A 270 20.93 -1.44 -6.05
N VAL A 271 20.60 -1.41 -4.77
CA VAL A 271 19.70 -0.39 -4.23
C VAL A 271 20.38 0.98 -4.17
N PHE A 272 19.59 2.02 -4.39
CA PHE A 272 19.94 3.40 -4.16
C PHE A 272 19.66 3.78 -2.70
N ALA A 273 20.50 4.64 -2.12
CA ALA A 273 20.27 5.20 -0.79
C ALA A 273 18.94 5.97 -0.73
N GLU A 274 18.59 6.66 -1.82
CA GLU A 274 17.25 7.20 -2.02
C GLU A 274 16.28 6.09 -2.45
N SER A 275 15.48 5.63 -1.50
CA SER A 275 14.64 4.44 -1.70
C SER A 275 13.62 4.56 -2.85
N ASP A 276 13.14 5.77 -3.15
CA ASP A 276 12.18 6.06 -4.22
C ASP A 276 12.75 5.86 -5.63
N ARG A 277 14.07 5.86 -5.78
CA ARG A 277 14.75 5.59 -7.05
C ARG A 277 14.89 4.09 -7.35
N ASN A 278 14.57 3.22 -6.38
CA ASN A 278 14.68 1.78 -6.56
C ASN A 278 13.57 1.25 -7.47
N GLU A 279 13.98 0.73 -8.62
CA GLU A 279 13.07 0.05 -9.55
C GLU A 279 13.02 -1.45 -9.26
N LEU A 280 11.81 -1.97 -9.06
CA LEU A 280 11.60 -3.40 -8.88
C LEU A 280 11.59 -4.10 -10.25
N LEU A 281 12.71 -4.72 -10.60
CA LEU A 281 12.83 -5.49 -11.85
C LEU A 281 11.84 -6.68 -11.86
N PRO A 282 11.33 -7.07 -13.04
CA PRO A 282 10.48 -8.25 -13.17
C PRO A 282 11.28 -9.52 -12.87
N ALA A 283 10.63 -10.48 -12.19
CA ALA A 283 11.23 -11.77 -11.90
C ALA A 283 11.60 -12.53 -13.19
N LYS A 284 12.76 -13.19 -13.19
CA LYS A 284 13.24 -14.04 -14.28
C LYS A 284 13.39 -15.48 -13.80
N PRO A 285 13.23 -16.48 -14.69
CA PRO A 285 13.49 -17.88 -14.35
C PRO A 285 14.91 -18.09 -13.83
N VAL A 286 15.03 -18.94 -12.82
CA VAL A 286 16.28 -19.24 -12.11
C VAL A 286 16.75 -20.64 -12.49
N GLY A 287 18.00 -20.74 -12.95
CA GLY A 287 18.66 -22.01 -13.24
C GLY A 287 19.54 -22.49 -12.09
N PRO A 288 20.08 -23.72 -12.16
CA PRO A 288 20.89 -24.31 -11.09
C PRO A 288 22.24 -23.61 -10.84
N ASN A 289 22.74 -22.84 -11.81
CA ASN A 289 24.00 -22.09 -11.68
C ASN A 289 23.78 -20.64 -11.20
N ALA A 290 22.54 -20.29 -10.85
CA ALA A 290 22.22 -18.96 -10.36
C ALA A 290 22.66 -18.79 -8.90
N HIS A 291 23.00 -17.56 -8.57
CA HIS A 291 23.43 -17.17 -7.24
C HIS A 291 22.50 -16.12 -6.67
N ILE A 292 22.34 -16.12 -5.35
CA ILE A 292 21.63 -15.05 -4.64
C ILE A 292 22.69 -14.22 -3.90
N TYR A 293 22.69 -12.92 -4.13
CA TYR A 293 23.57 -12.01 -3.40
C TYR A 293 22.81 -11.43 -2.20
N GLU A 294 23.34 -11.67 -1.00
CA GLU A 294 22.78 -11.18 0.26
C GLU A 294 23.39 -9.80 0.57
N GLY A 295 22.87 -8.76 -0.08
CA GLY A 295 23.28 -7.37 0.15
C GLY A 295 22.80 -6.83 1.50
N SER A 296 23.56 -5.90 2.07
CA SER A 296 23.29 -5.28 3.37
C SER A 296 22.73 -3.85 3.28
N GLY A 297 23.05 -3.12 2.21
CA GLY A 297 22.64 -1.72 2.04
C GLY A 297 23.18 -1.09 0.76
N PRO A 298 22.75 0.16 0.44
CA PRO A 298 23.07 0.83 -0.81
C PRO A 298 24.59 0.98 -1.04
N LEU A 299 25.35 1.38 -0.02
CA LEU A 299 26.80 1.55 -0.14
C LEU A 299 27.50 0.25 -0.54
N GLU A 300 27.17 -0.85 0.13
CA GLU A 300 27.71 -2.17 -0.16
C GLU A 300 27.33 -2.62 -1.58
N GLU A 301 26.04 -2.55 -1.89
CA GLU A 301 25.52 -3.06 -3.15
C GLU A 301 26.04 -2.28 -4.35
N GLN A 302 26.24 -0.96 -4.25
CA GLN A 302 26.86 -0.15 -5.31
C GLN A 302 28.33 -0.55 -5.54
N ASN A 303 29.11 -0.78 -4.48
CA ASN A 303 30.48 -1.28 -4.61
C ASN A 303 30.49 -2.65 -5.31
N VAL A 304 29.65 -3.58 -4.85
CA VAL A 304 29.57 -4.94 -5.38
C VAL A 304 29.06 -4.96 -6.83
N ALA A 305 28.07 -4.15 -7.17
CA ALA A 305 27.58 -4.01 -8.53
C ALA A 305 28.67 -3.53 -9.49
N ARG A 306 29.53 -2.61 -9.05
CA ARG A 306 30.68 -2.17 -9.83
C ARG A 306 31.66 -3.31 -10.12
N ALA A 307 31.98 -4.14 -9.12
CA ALA A 307 32.84 -5.31 -9.32
C ALA A 307 32.16 -6.40 -10.18
N PHE A 308 30.86 -6.63 -10.01
CA PHE A 308 30.08 -7.53 -10.86
C PHE A 308 30.05 -7.09 -12.31
N ALA A 309 29.98 -5.78 -12.59
CA ALA A 309 30.04 -5.25 -13.95
C ALA A 309 31.40 -5.52 -14.63
N ALA A 310 32.49 -5.57 -13.85
CA ALA A 310 33.82 -5.95 -14.34
C ALA A 310 34.02 -7.46 -14.44
N TRP A 311 33.14 -8.25 -13.82
CA TRP A 311 33.20 -9.71 -13.81
C TRP A 311 32.64 -10.28 -15.13
N GLY A 312 33.50 -10.37 -16.14
CA GLY A 312 33.10 -10.71 -17.51
C GLY A 312 32.39 -12.07 -17.71
N ASP A 313 32.63 -13.06 -16.84
CA ASP A 313 31.98 -14.38 -16.88
C ASP A 313 31.07 -14.62 -15.65
N ALA A 314 30.52 -13.55 -15.07
CA ALA A 314 29.65 -13.64 -13.90
C ALA A 314 28.46 -14.60 -14.14
N PRO A 315 28.16 -15.49 -13.17
CA PRO A 315 26.94 -16.27 -13.21
C PRO A 315 25.71 -15.34 -13.09
N PRO A 316 24.50 -15.81 -13.42
CA PRO A 316 23.28 -15.06 -13.13
C PRO A 316 23.12 -14.80 -11.63
N ILE A 317 23.04 -13.53 -11.22
CA ILE A 317 22.91 -13.08 -9.83
C ILE A 317 21.51 -12.51 -9.61
N PHE A 318 20.89 -12.87 -8.50
CA PHE A 318 19.52 -12.52 -8.14
C PHE A 318 19.43 -11.93 -6.73
N GLU A 319 18.39 -11.14 -6.49
CA GLU A 319 18.01 -10.65 -5.16
C GLU A 319 17.43 -11.78 -4.31
N PRO A 320 17.60 -11.73 -2.97
CA PRO A 320 16.98 -12.68 -2.08
C PRO A 320 15.47 -12.46 -2.02
N ASN A 321 14.72 -13.55 -1.93
CA ASN A 321 13.32 -13.53 -1.51
C ASN A 321 13.16 -14.46 -0.30
N HIS A 322 13.35 -13.90 0.89
CA HIS A 322 13.33 -14.69 2.13
C HIS A 322 11.98 -15.39 2.37
N ALA A 323 10.89 -14.93 1.75
CA ALA A 323 9.61 -15.63 1.82
C ALA A 323 9.64 -17.01 1.13
N PHE A 324 10.63 -17.27 0.27
CA PHE A 324 10.82 -18.55 -0.40
C PHE A 324 11.73 -19.54 0.35
N ALA A 325 12.35 -19.12 1.46
CA ALA A 325 13.16 -20.00 2.29
C ALA A 325 12.35 -21.25 2.72
N GLY A 326 12.87 -22.43 2.41
CA GLY A 326 12.21 -23.73 2.61
C GLY A 326 11.75 -24.41 1.32
N HIS A 327 11.59 -23.68 0.20
CA HIS A 327 11.41 -24.31 -1.10
C HIS A 327 12.71 -24.98 -1.53
N LEU A 328 12.63 -26.23 -2.02
CA LEU A 328 13.80 -27.05 -2.29
C LEU A 328 14.72 -26.45 -3.34
N TRP A 329 14.15 -25.83 -4.39
CA TRP A 329 14.94 -25.18 -5.43
C TRP A 329 15.65 -23.92 -4.89
N TYR A 330 15.02 -23.16 -4.00
CA TYR A 330 15.54 -21.90 -3.46
C TYR A 330 16.67 -22.15 -2.47
N ASP A 331 16.50 -23.15 -1.61
CA ASP A 331 17.50 -23.55 -0.60
C ASP A 331 18.76 -24.20 -1.20
N ARG A 332 18.70 -24.61 -2.47
CA ARG A 332 19.84 -25.17 -3.22
C ARG A 332 20.67 -24.12 -3.96
N LEU A 333 20.21 -22.87 -4.04
CA LEU A 333 20.96 -21.80 -4.70
C LEU A 333 22.12 -21.36 -3.83
N SER A 334 23.30 -21.23 -4.45
CA SER A 334 24.49 -20.70 -3.80
C SER A 334 24.30 -19.24 -3.42
N ARG A 335 24.82 -18.87 -2.25
CA ARG A 335 24.78 -17.50 -1.74
C ARG A 335 26.11 -16.81 -2.03
N ILE A 336 26.03 -15.52 -2.30
CA ILE A 336 27.16 -14.61 -2.36
C ILE A 336 26.99 -13.65 -1.20
N VAL A 337 28.02 -13.51 -0.37
CA VAL A 337 28.05 -12.57 0.75
C VAL A 337 29.33 -11.75 0.63
N LEU A 338 29.24 -10.44 0.86
CA LEU A 338 30.44 -9.63 1.00
C LEU A 338 31.14 -10.01 2.31
N LYS A 339 32.42 -10.37 2.22
CA LYS A 339 33.24 -10.65 3.40
C LYS A 339 34.04 -9.42 3.84
N SER A 340 34.73 -8.80 2.88
CA SER A 340 35.66 -7.71 3.13
C SER A 340 36.05 -7.03 1.83
N TYR A 341 36.71 -5.89 1.96
CA TYR A 341 37.46 -5.26 0.89
C TYR A 341 38.94 -5.58 1.04
N ARG A 342 39.68 -5.55 -0.05
CA ARG A 342 41.14 -5.68 -0.01
C ARG A 342 41.79 -4.61 -0.84
N MET A 343 42.82 -4.02 -0.29
CA MET A 343 43.60 -2.97 -0.91
C MET A 343 45.06 -3.37 -0.98
N VAL A 344 45.72 -3.05 -2.10
CA VAL A 344 47.14 -3.36 -2.31
C VAL A 344 47.89 -2.08 -2.69
N ILE A 345 48.99 -1.82 -1.99
CA ILE A 345 49.95 -0.73 -2.26
C ILE A 345 51.35 -1.34 -2.33
N GLY A 346 51.98 -1.29 -3.51
CA GLY A 346 53.22 -2.03 -3.76
C GLY A 346 53.05 -3.53 -3.52
N ASP A 347 53.86 -4.09 -2.62
CA ASP A 347 53.82 -5.51 -2.23
C ASP A 347 52.98 -5.79 -0.97
N ALA A 348 52.45 -4.74 -0.31
CA ALA A 348 51.65 -4.87 0.91
C ALA A 348 50.16 -4.89 0.56
N GLY A 349 49.43 -5.89 1.10
CA GLY A 349 47.99 -5.99 0.98
C GLY A 349 47.31 -5.91 2.35
N GLU A 350 46.26 -5.11 2.45
CA GLU A 350 45.45 -4.91 3.65
C GLU A 350 44.02 -5.37 3.38
N GLU A 351 43.43 -6.11 4.33
CA GLU A 351 42.02 -6.54 4.31
C GLU A 351 41.23 -5.63 5.24
N ILE A 352 40.11 -5.12 4.74
CA ILE A 352 39.38 -4.00 5.32
C ILE A 352 37.94 -4.41 5.49
N ASP A 353 37.43 -4.22 6.70
CA ASP A 353 36.03 -4.47 7.04
C ASP A 353 35.13 -3.49 6.24
N PRO A 354 33.97 -3.92 5.73
CA PRO A 354 33.07 -3.03 4.99
C PRO A 354 32.66 -1.74 5.71
N VAL A 355 32.63 -1.75 7.05
CA VAL A 355 32.35 -0.56 7.88
C VAL A 355 33.61 0.08 8.47
N GLY A 356 34.79 -0.39 8.06
CA GLY A 356 36.08 0.14 8.45
C GLY A 356 36.49 1.39 7.67
N SER A 357 37.64 1.93 8.03
CA SER A 357 38.32 3.02 7.32
C SER A 357 39.64 2.52 6.75
N PHE A 358 40.10 3.13 5.67
CA PHE A 358 41.39 2.91 5.05
C PHE A 358 42.44 3.85 5.67
N GLU A 359 43.59 3.34 6.09
CA GLU A 359 44.70 4.16 6.57
C GLU A 359 45.78 4.28 5.49
N THR A 360 45.61 5.19 4.52
CA THR A 360 46.59 5.31 3.41
C THR A 360 46.98 6.73 3.02
N GLU A 361 48.26 6.88 2.69
CA GLU A 361 48.78 8.08 2.01
C GLU A 361 48.73 7.89 0.49
N GLY A 362 47.63 8.33 -0.12
CA GLY A 362 47.46 8.40 -1.57
C GLY A 362 46.82 7.17 -2.21
N ARG A 363 46.66 7.22 -3.54
CA ARG A 363 45.84 6.23 -4.29
C ARG A 363 46.47 4.83 -4.31
N PRO A 364 45.69 3.75 -4.08
CA PRO A 364 46.18 2.39 -4.10
C PRO A 364 46.49 1.87 -5.51
N ASP A 365 47.27 0.80 -5.59
CA ASP A 365 47.62 0.16 -6.87
C ASP A 365 46.52 -0.79 -7.36
N ARG A 366 45.85 -1.49 -6.42
CA ARG A 366 44.76 -2.42 -6.72
C ARG A 366 43.74 -2.46 -5.58
N LEU A 367 42.47 -2.60 -5.94
CA LEU A 367 41.35 -2.83 -5.02
C LEU A 367 40.62 -4.11 -5.42
N GLU A 368 40.18 -4.88 -4.43
CA GLU A 368 39.40 -6.09 -4.62
C GLU A 368 38.20 -6.13 -3.66
N ILE A 369 37.09 -6.66 -4.14
CA ILE A 369 35.96 -7.10 -3.33
C ILE A 369 36.13 -8.58 -3.04
N VAL A 370 36.15 -8.94 -1.75
CA VAL A 370 36.28 -10.31 -1.29
C VAL A 370 34.90 -10.87 -1.02
N LEU A 371 34.47 -11.79 -1.86
CA LEU A 371 33.16 -12.42 -1.79
C LEU A 371 33.29 -13.85 -1.30
N GLU A 372 32.42 -14.21 -0.37
CA GLU A 372 32.18 -15.59 0.01
C GLU A 372 31.07 -16.16 -0.87
N MET A 373 31.37 -17.21 -1.62
CA MET A 373 30.45 -17.87 -2.54
C MET A 373 30.24 -19.32 -2.15
N GLY A 374 29.00 -19.75 -1.95
CA GLY A 374 28.74 -21.18 -1.74
C GLY A 374 27.51 -21.50 -0.93
N ASP A 375 27.53 -22.67 -0.30
CA ASP A 375 26.54 -23.12 0.65
C ASP A 375 27.22 -23.50 1.98
N ALA A 376 26.43 -23.93 2.97
CA ALA A 376 26.95 -24.34 4.28
C ALA A 376 27.93 -25.53 4.26
N LYS A 377 28.13 -26.19 3.10
CA LYS A 377 29.00 -27.37 2.96
C LYS A 377 30.25 -27.08 2.14
N ALA A 378 30.20 -26.15 1.19
CA ALA A 378 31.31 -25.77 0.35
C ALA A 378 31.30 -24.26 0.13
N VAL A 379 32.39 -23.62 0.57
CA VAL A 379 32.61 -22.18 0.47
C VAL A 379 33.84 -21.94 -0.41
N ASP A 380 33.69 -21.10 -1.42
CA ASP A 380 34.75 -20.56 -2.28
C ASP A 380 34.92 -19.06 -1.95
N ILE A 381 36.16 -18.60 -1.89
CA ILE A 381 36.47 -17.17 -1.70
C ILE A 381 36.91 -16.61 -3.03
N ARG A 382 36.13 -15.66 -3.55
CA ARG A 382 36.40 -14.99 -4.82
C ARG A 382 36.85 -13.56 -4.57
N HIS A 383 37.92 -13.19 -5.25
CA HIS A 383 38.44 -11.83 -5.30
C HIS A 383 38.06 -11.20 -6.62
N LEU A 384 37.22 -10.17 -6.60
CA LEU A 384 36.85 -9.42 -7.80
C LEU A 384 37.58 -8.09 -7.79
N GLU A 385 38.34 -7.79 -8.84
CA GLU A 385 38.98 -6.48 -8.97
C GLU A 385 37.94 -5.38 -9.20
N THR A 386 38.17 -4.24 -8.56
CA THR A 386 37.45 -2.99 -8.79
C THR A 386 38.46 -1.86 -8.81
N ASP A 387 38.05 -0.72 -9.35
CA ASP A 387 38.87 0.49 -9.40
C ASP A 387 38.42 1.56 -8.40
N LEU A 388 37.28 1.35 -7.73
CA LEU A 388 36.68 2.19 -6.69
C LEU A 388 36.11 1.31 -5.57
N ILE A 389 36.35 1.71 -4.32
CA ILE A 389 35.62 1.24 -3.13
C ILE A 389 35.29 2.46 -2.27
N VAL A 390 34.06 2.50 -1.75
CA VAL A 390 33.65 3.48 -0.73
C VAL A 390 33.25 2.71 0.53
N ALA A 391 33.96 2.93 1.64
CA ALA A 391 33.63 2.35 2.94
C ALA A 391 33.17 3.43 3.90
N GLY A 392 32.41 3.06 4.93
CA GLY A 392 31.87 4.01 5.90
C GLY A 392 30.54 3.56 6.46
N PRO A 393 29.93 4.35 7.35
CA PRO A 393 28.61 4.06 7.88
C PRO A 393 27.55 4.15 6.78
N GLU A 394 26.54 3.27 6.84
CA GLU A 394 25.34 3.40 6.01
C GLU A 394 24.62 4.71 6.31
N TYR A 395 24.15 5.40 5.26
CA TYR A 395 23.51 6.72 5.35
C TYR A 395 24.41 7.78 6.00
N GLY A 396 25.72 7.56 5.99
CA GLY A 396 26.73 8.50 6.48
C GLY A 396 26.86 9.73 5.60
N SER A 397 27.41 10.80 6.17
CA SER A 397 27.81 11.97 5.39
C SER A 397 29.04 11.65 4.52
N LEU A 398 29.25 12.42 3.46
CA LEU A 398 30.45 12.30 2.62
C LEU A 398 31.76 12.43 3.41
N HIS A 399 31.73 13.11 4.55
CA HIS A 399 32.88 13.31 5.43
C HIS A 399 33.24 12.06 6.25
N GLU A 400 32.29 11.15 6.45
CA GLU A 400 32.47 9.88 7.17
C GLU A 400 32.80 8.73 6.22
N ALA A 401 32.62 8.94 4.91
CA ALA A 401 32.93 7.99 3.88
C ALA A 401 34.43 8.04 3.52
N ASP A 402 35.05 6.87 3.46
CA ASP A 402 36.41 6.69 2.98
C ASP A 402 36.37 6.16 1.54
N ILE A 403 36.88 6.98 0.62
CA ILE A 403 36.77 6.76 -0.82
C ILE A 403 38.14 6.43 -1.39
N GLN A 404 38.28 5.20 -1.86
CA GLN A 404 39.52 4.72 -2.45
C GLN A 404 39.37 4.52 -3.96
N VAL A 405 40.25 5.18 -4.72
CA VAL A 405 40.30 5.05 -6.17
C VAL A 405 41.68 4.63 -6.61
N THR A 406 41.79 3.49 -7.30
CA THR A 406 43.08 2.98 -7.79
C THR A 406 43.77 3.97 -8.72
N ARG A 407 45.12 4.01 -8.75
CA ARG A 407 45.89 4.91 -9.64
C ARG A 407 45.57 4.75 -11.13
N GLN A 408 45.13 3.55 -11.54
CA GLN A 408 44.83 3.21 -12.92
C GLN A 408 43.36 3.45 -13.30
N SER A 409 42.51 3.82 -12.34
CA SER A 409 41.10 4.08 -12.61
C SER A 409 40.92 5.19 -13.64
N THR A 410 40.01 4.97 -14.58
CA THR A 410 39.57 5.96 -15.56
C THR A 410 38.26 6.62 -15.14
N ILE A 411 37.83 6.47 -13.87
CA ILE A 411 36.63 7.13 -13.36
C ILE A 411 36.79 8.64 -13.46
N THR A 412 35.75 9.32 -13.92
CA THR A 412 35.72 10.78 -13.99
C THR A 412 35.11 11.35 -12.71
N PRO A 413 35.38 12.62 -12.36
CA PRO A 413 34.73 13.25 -11.22
C PRO A 413 33.20 13.21 -11.29
N VAL A 414 32.62 13.34 -12.49
CA VAL A 414 31.18 13.22 -12.70
C VAL A 414 30.67 11.81 -12.39
N ALA A 415 31.38 10.78 -12.85
CA ALA A 415 30.98 9.39 -12.58
C ALA A 415 31.14 9.02 -11.10
N LEU A 416 32.17 9.52 -10.41
CA LEU A 416 32.35 9.33 -8.98
C LEU A 416 31.26 10.05 -8.17
N ARG A 417 30.92 11.29 -8.53
CA ARG A 417 29.79 12.02 -7.93
C ARG A 417 28.48 11.25 -8.04
N MET A 418 28.15 10.72 -9.22
CA MET A 418 26.92 9.94 -9.41
C MET A 418 26.93 8.67 -8.55
N PHE A 419 28.06 7.97 -8.48
CA PHE A 419 28.22 6.81 -7.59
C PHE A 419 27.96 7.17 -6.13
N LEU A 420 28.52 8.29 -5.64
CA LEU A 420 28.34 8.74 -4.26
C LEU A 420 26.89 9.12 -3.97
N ILE A 421 26.19 9.76 -4.91
CA ILE A 421 24.76 10.05 -4.79
C ILE A 421 23.97 8.74 -4.68
N ASP A 422 24.24 7.78 -5.56
CA ASP A 422 23.53 6.50 -5.57
C ASP A 422 23.77 5.68 -4.28
N ALA A 423 24.97 5.74 -3.73
CA ALA A 423 25.39 4.97 -2.57
C ALA A 423 25.03 5.60 -1.21
N LEU A 424 24.98 6.94 -1.10
CA LEU A 424 24.94 7.66 0.18
C LEU A 424 23.83 8.70 0.31
N PHE A 425 23.30 9.27 -0.79
CA PHE A 425 22.31 10.35 -0.67
C PHE A 425 20.95 9.82 -0.22
N CYS A 426 20.52 10.24 0.97
CA CYS A 426 19.18 10.01 1.50
C CYS A 426 18.61 11.35 1.96
N PRO A 427 17.58 11.91 1.28
CA PRO A 427 17.01 13.18 1.68
C PRO A 427 16.32 13.06 3.04
N SER A 428 16.34 14.13 3.82
CA SER A 428 15.54 14.25 5.03
C SER A 428 14.12 14.68 4.67
N ASP A 429 13.13 13.99 5.25
CA ASP A 429 11.71 14.32 5.16
C ASP A 429 11.26 15.28 6.28
N ASP A 430 12.18 15.82 7.09
CA ASP A 430 11.84 16.76 8.15
C ASP A 430 11.31 18.08 7.55
N THR A 431 10.22 18.57 8.14
CA THR A 431 9.56 19.82 7.71
C THR A 431 10.41 21.06 7.90
N ASP A 432 11.41 20.99 8.78
CA ASP A 432 12.34 22.09 9.04
C ASP A 432 13.58 22.08 8.10
N ASP A 433 13.73 21.02 7.29
CA ASP A 433 14.85 20.89 6.35
C ASP A 433 14.55 21.52 4.98
N ALA A 434 15.62 21.68 4.19
CA ALA A 434 15.54 22.23 2.84
C ALA A 434 14.67 21.35 1.93
N SER A 435 14.16 21.91 0.83
CA SER A 435 13.43 21.10 -0.16
C SER A 435 14.34 20.01 -0.75
N TYR A 436 13.76 18.89 -1.20
CA TYR A 436 14.49 17.81 -1.88
C TYR A 436 15.52 18.32 -2.90
N ASP A 437 15.10 19.20 -3.82
CA ASP A 437 15.96 19.73 -4.88
C ASP A 437 17.19 20.46 -4.32
N GLN A 438 17.03 21.20 -3.22
CA GLN A 438 18.12 21.91 -2.56
C GLN A 438 19.07 20.96 -1.84
N GLN A 439 18.54 19.95 -1.14
CA GLN A 439 19.36 18.94 -0.47
C GLN A 439 20.21 18.16 -1.49
N LEU A 440 19.60 17.76 -2.62
CA LEU A 440 20.28 17.06 -3.69
C LEU A 440 21.35 17.94 -4.35
N GLU A 441 21.04 19.22 -4.61
CA GLU A 441 22.01 20.17 -5.17
C GLU A 441 23.22 20.33 -4.25
N TRP A 442 23.00 20.53 -2.94
CA TRP A 442 24.09 20.69 -1.97
C TRP A 442 24.95 19.43 -1.86
N PHE A 443 24.34 18.25 -1.74
CA PHE A 443 25.07 16.99 -1.69
C PHE A 443 25.84 16.75 -2.99
N SER A 444 25.22 17.03 -4.15
CA SER A 444 25.84 16.89 -5.45
C SER A 444 27.07 17.79 -5.60
N ASP A 445 26.98 19.06 -5.18
CA ASP A 445 28.10 20.01 -5.19
C ASP A 445 29.27 19.51 -4.33
N GLU A 446 28.98 19.07 -3.11
CA GLU A 446 29.98 18.54 -2.17
C GLU A 446 30.65 17.28 -2.71
N ALA A 447 29.87 16.33 -3.23
CA ALA A 447 30.37 15.11 -3.85
C ALA A 447 31.22 15.40 -5.09
N GLU A 448 30.90 16.45 -5.85
CA GLU A 448 31.68 16.85 -7.01
C GLU A 448 33.04 17.45 -6.64
N ASP A 449 33.07 18.29 -5.60
CA ASP A 449 34.30 18.90 -5.10
C ASP A 449 35.23 17.84 -4.52
N LEU A 450 34.67 16.90 -3.73
CA LEU A 450 35.38 15.74 -3.22
C LEU A 450 35.96 14.90 -4.35
N SER A 451 35.16 14.62 -5.39
CA SER A 451 35.57 13.81 -6.53
C SER A 451 36.72 14.45 -7.33
N VAL A 452 36.72 15.78 -7.48
CA VAL A 452 37.82 16.51 -8.14
C VAL A 452 39.10 16.46 -7.32
N ASN A 453 39.00 16.74 -6.03
CA ASN A 453 40.15 16.74 -5.12
C ASN A 453 40.83 15.36 -5.05
N LEU A 454 40.06 14.27 -5.12
CA LEU A 454 40.58 12.90 -5.09
C LEU A 454 41.26 12.47 -6.40
N LEU A 455 40.74 12.92 -7.55
CA LEU A 455 41.13 12.38 -8.85
C LEU A 455 42.19 13.21 -9.57
N GLN A 456 42.28 14.50 -9.27
CA GLN A 456 43.16 15.44 -9.98
C GLN A 456 44.39 15.82 -9.16
N SER A 457 45.42 16.36 -9.82
CA SER A 457 46.54 16.97 -9.10
C SER A 457 46.06 18.19 -8.30
N ALA A 458 46.75 18.54 -7.20
CA ALA A 458 46.36 19.68 -6.36
C ALA A 458 46.15 20.99 -7.15
N ALA A 459 46.98 21.24 -8.17
CA ALA A 459 46.87 22.42 -9.03
C ALA A 459 45.64 22.38 -9.97
N GLU A 460 45.28 21.22 -10.48
CA GLU A 460 44.09 21.05 -11.34
C GLU A 460 42.80 21.11 -10.53
N ALA A 461 42.81 20.56 -9.31
CA ALA A 461 41.70 20.65 -8.37
C ALA A 461 41.41 22.10 -7.96
N ASP A 462 42.45 22.86 -7.61
CA ASP A 462 42.34 24.29 -7.30
C ASP A 462 41.77 25.10 -8.50
N ILE A 463 42.23 24.82 -9.72
CA ILE A 463 41.72 25.47 -10.94
C ILE A 463 40.24 25.14 -11.14
N ASN A 464 39.84 23.88 -10.99
CA ASN A 464 38.45 23.47 -11.17
C ASN A 464 37.52 24.03 -10.09
N ALA A 465 37.97 24.08 -8.82
CA ALA A 465 37.23 24.74 -7.75
C ALA A 465 36.97 26.22 -8.05
N ILE A 466 37.97 26.93 -8.61
CA ILE A 466 37.82 28.32 -9.04
C ILE A 466 36.85 28.44 -10.22
N ILE A 467 36.97 27.59 -11.25
CA ILE A 467 36.06 27.60 -12.41
C ILE A 467 34.61 27.41 -11.96
N ARG A 468 34.34 26.48 -11.05
CA ARG A 468 32.98 26.22 -10.54
C ARG A 468 32.41 27.36 -9.73
N ALA A 469 33.20 27.93 -8.82
CA ALA A 469 32.79 29.12 -8.09
C ALA A 469 32.42 30.26 -9.05
N VAL A 470 33.17 30.39 -10.16
CA VAL A 470 32.85 31.35 -11.22
C VAL A 470 31.59 30.96 -12.00
N GLU A 471 31.38 29.70 -12.35
CA GLU A 471 30.17 29.26 -13.06
C GLU A 471 28.90 29.43 -12.23
N ARG A 472 28.93 29.02 -10.96
CA ARG A 472 27.79 29.11 -10.03
C ARG A 472 27.48 30.55 -9.63
N GLU A 473 28.50 31.32 -9.25
CA GLU A 473 28.30 32.64 -8.66
C GLU A 473 28.48 33.79 -9.65
N VAL A 474 29.12 33.60 -10.80
CA VAL A 474 29.49 34.73 -11.66
C VAL A 474 28.93 34.60 -13.06
N ALA A 475 28.92 33.42 -13.67
CA ALA A 475 28.58 33.25 -15.09
C ALA A 475 27.17 33.77 -15.43
N TRP A 476 26.17 33.54 -14.57
CA TRP A 476 24.81 34.03 -14.81
C TRP A 476 24.67 35.57 -14.71
N ARG A 477 25.63 36.25 -14.06
CA ARG A 477 25.70 37.71 -13.96
C ARG A 477 26.37 38.34 -15.20
N VAL A 478 26.98 37.53 -16.06
CA VAL A 478 27.63 37.98 -17.31
C VAL A 478 26.60 38.12 -18.44
N PRO A 479 26.63 39.20 -19.24
CA PRO A 479 25.73 39.35 -20.39
C PRO A 479 25.85 38.18 -21.39
N LYS A 480 24.74 37.77 -22.01
CA LYS A 480 24.69 36.67 -23.00
C LYS A 480 25.59 36.86 -24.24
N LYS A 481 26.09 38.08 -24.48
CA LYS A 481 27.05 38.42 -25.53
C LYS A 481 28.15 39.30 -24.96
N GLY A 482 29.41 38.92 -25.19
CA GLY A 482 30.59 39.61 -24.68
C GLY A 482 31.47 38.66 -23.87
N SER A 483 32.61 39.17 -23.41
CA SER A 483 33.51 38.46 -22.50
C SER A 483 33.93 39.41 -21.39
N ILE A 484 33.86 38.94 -20.14
CA ILE A 484 34.48 39.63 -19.02
C ILE A 484 35.77 38.91 -18.65
N VAL A 485 36.76 39.65 -18.15
CA VAL A 485 37.99 39.09 -17.60
C VAL A 485 37.98 39.36 -16.11
N ILE A 486 37.97 38.29 -15.32
CA ILE A 486 38.13 38.34 -13.86
C ILE A 486 39.59 38.04 -13.57
N ARG A 487 40.28 38.99 -12.95
CA ARG A 487 41.67 38.84 -12.53
C ARG A 487 41.74 38.85 -11.01
N ILE A 488 42.42 37.85 -10.45
CA ILE A 488 42.61 37.72 -9.01
C ILE A 488 44.12 37.70 -8.73
N ASP A 489 44.66 38.83 -8.27
CA ASP A 489 46.06 38.96 -7.87
C ASP A 489 46.14 39.19 -6.36
N ASP A 490 46.93 38.39 -5.63
CA ASP A 490 47.09 38.51 -4.17
C ASP A 490 45.75 38.60 -3.40
N ARG A 491 44.76 37.78 -3.81
CA ARG A 491 43.37 37.76 -3.30
C ARG A 491 42.59 39.06 -3.53
N LYS A 492 43.07 39.98 -4.38
CA LYS A 492 42.33 41.15 -4.84
C LYS A 492 41.69 40.85 -6.18
N VAL A 493 40.38 41.09 -6.26
CA VAL A 493 39.58 40.84 -7.46
C VAL A 493 39.44 42.13 -8.26
N SER A 494 39.78 42.08 -9.55
CA SER A 494 39.43 43.11 -10.54
C SER A 494 38.65 42.49 -11.70
N VAL A 495 37.70 43.25 -12.25
CA VAL A 495 36.83 42.81 -13.35
C VAL A 495 36.92 43.81 -14.49
N GLU A 496 37.22 43.32 -15.69
CA GLU A 496 37.30 44.10 -16.92
C GLU A 496 36.24 43.62 -17.92
N GLY A 497 35.75 44.53 -18.78
CA GLY A 497 34.82 44.18 -19.87
C GLY A 497 33.33 44.12 -19.49
N MET A 498 32.96 44.50 -18.27
CA MET A 498 31.55 44.73 -17.91
C MET A 498 31.06 46.02 -18.60
N PRO A 499 29.91 46.01 -19.31
CA PRO A 499 29.33 47.24 -19.84
C PRO A 499 28.98 48.16 -18.67
N CYS A 500 29.63 49.33 -18.61
CA CYS A 500 29.29 50.38 -17.66
C CYS A 500 27.88 50.90 -17.99
N ALA A 501 27.06 51.15 -16.98
CA ALA A 501 25.68 51.63 -17.11
C ALA A 501 25.52 53.01 -17.78
N GLU A 502 26.59 53.58 -18.35
CA GLU A 502 26.59 54.89 -19.02
C GLU A 502 26.42 54.82 -20.55
N ASP A 503 26.43 53.64 -21.18
CA ASP A 503 26.27 53.50 -22.64
C ASP A 503 24.81 53.35 -23.12
N THR A 504 23.82 53.54 -22.25
CA THR A 504 22.41 53.68 -22.65
C THR A 504 21.90 55.11 -22.40
N ALA A 505 22.43 56.08 -23.14
CA ALA A 505 21.76 57.36 -23.34
C ALA A 505 20.77 57.22 -24.52
N PRO A 506 19.46 57.49 -24.35
CA PRO A 506 18.48 57.32 -25.41
C PRO A 506 18.60 58.46 -26.42
N GLY A 507 18.72 58.09 -27.70
CA GLY A 507 18.54 59.01 -28.81
C GLY A 507 17.15 59.65 -28.74
N SER A 508 17.10 60.94 -28.48
CA SER A 508 15.92 61.77 -28.67
C SER A 508 15.64 61.90 -30.15
N ASP A 509 14.63 61.18 -30.65
CA ASP A 509 13.92 61.56 -31.87
C ASP A 509 12.51 60.96 -31.83
N SER A 510 11.53 61.81 -31.53
CA SER A 510 10.34 61.97 -32.36
C SER A 510 9.37 62.93 -31.67
N ASP A 511 9.46 64.21 -32.04
CA ASP A 511 8.24 64.96 -32.34
C ASP A 511 7.43 64.13 -33.35
N LEU A 512 6.15 63.90 -33.06
CA LEU A 512 5.05 64.13 -34.01
C LEU A 512 3.70 63.80 -33.35
N ALA A 513 2.88 64.84 -33.32
CA ALA A 513 1.43 64.78 -33.21
C ALA A 513 0.82 63.98 -34.40
N GLY A 514 -0.30 63.31 -34.14
CA GLY A 514 -1.13 62.65 -35.15
C GLY A 514 -1.89 61.47 -34.60
#